data_AF-A0A3D2RQ65-F1
#
_entry.id   AF-A0A3D2RQ65-F1
#
_cell.length_a   1.000
_cell.length_b   1.000
_cell.length_c   1.000
_cell.angle_alpha   90.00
_cell.angle_beta   90.00
_cell.angle_gamma   90.00
#
_symmetry.space_group_name_H-M   'P 1'
#
loop_
_entity.id
_entity.type
_entity.pdbx_description
1 polymer ?
#
loop_
_entity_poly.entity_id
_entity_poly.type
_entity_poly.pdbx_seq_one_letter_code
_entity_poly.pdbx_strand_id
1 'polypeptide(L)'
;YSSERFEGLSESAPDSAFLQAVISTGHGDSIDRPWRGVVTDDGWKYVALEGQPWMLFNLNEDPYELANHAHNSKYRVDRKRLQDRLGQWIADTGDSFELPEV
;
A
#
# COMPACT_ATOMS: atom_id res chain seq x y z
N TYR A 1 9.76 0.42 13.29
CA TYR A 1 10.57 -0.06 12.13
C TYR A 1 11.89 -0.70 12.59
N SER A 2 12.62 -1.42 11.73
CA SER A 2 13.90 -2.06 12.11
C SER A 2 14.94 -1.06 12.65
N SER A 3 14.88 0.20 12.19
CA SER A 3 15.67 1.32 12.69
C SER A 3 15.45 1.64 14.17
N GLU A 4 14.28 1.34 14.73
CA GLU A 4 13.97 1.60 16.15
C GLU A 4 14.59 0.54 17.09
N ARG A 5 15.21 -0.50 16.53
CA ARG A 5 15.93 -1.52 17.30
C ARG A 5 17.41 -1.18 17.53
N PHE A 6 17.90 -0.10 16.92
CA PHE A 6 19.30 0.31 17.02
C PHE A 6 19.35 1.79 17.41
N GLU A 7 19.87 2.07 18.61
CA GLU A 7 20.12 3.45 19.04
C GLU A 7 21.12 4.14 18.10
N GLY A 8 20.80 5.36 17.66
CA GLY A 8 21.68 6.19 16.84
C GLY A 8 21.44 6.18 15.32
N LEU A 9 20.45 5.44 14.81
CA LEU A 9 20.04 5.46 13.39
C LEU A 9 18.86 6.43 13.10
N SER A 10 18.74 7.51 13.86
CA SER A 10 17.64 8.48 13.70
C SER A 10 17.86 9.42 12.51
N GLU A 11 18.01 8.88 11.30
CA GLU A 11 17.42 9.57 10.17
C GLU A 11 15.90 9.48 10.32
N SER A 12 15.18 10.57 10.03
CA SER A 12 13.72 10.54 10.02
C SER A 12 13.28 9.42 9.08
N ALA A 13 12.58 8.41 9.61
CA ALA A 13 12.05 7.33 8.81
C ALA A 13 11.22 7.90 7.64
N PRO A 14 11.18 7.22 6.47
CA PRO A 14 10.33 7.67 5.38
C PRO A 14 8.86 7.66 5.83
N ASP A 15 8.07 8.57 5.27
CA ASP A 15 6.62 8.69 5.50
C ASP A 15 5.83 7.46 4.98
N SER A 16 6.46 6.61 4.16
CA SER A 16 5.82 5.43 3.61
C SER A 16 6.80 4.34 3.16
N ALA A 17 6.28 3.12 3.02
CA ALA A 17 6.97 1.99 2.42
C ALA A 17 6.18 1.47 1.20
N PHE A 18 6.90 1.23 0.10
CA PHE A 18 6.36 0.60 -1.11
C PHE A 18 6.36 -0.92 -0.98
N LEU A 19 5.21 -1.53 -1.21
CA LEU A 19 4.98 -2.97 -1.16
C LEU A 19 4.68 -3.49 -2.57
N GLN A 20 5.19 -4.66 -2.92
CA GLN A 20 4.98 -5.21 -4.26
C GLN A 20 5.02 -6.74 -4.29
N ALA A 21 4.15 -7.31 -5.11
CA ALA A 21 4.37 -8.60 -5.76
C ALA A 21 4.38 -8.36 -7.27
N VAL A 22 5.57 -8.43 -7.87
CA VAL A 22 5.79 -8.02 -9.26
C VAL A 22 5.36 -9.08 -10.26
N ILE A 23 5.62 -10.34 -9.94
CA ILE A 23 5.31 -11.50 -10.77
C ILE A 23 4.48 -12.45 -9.94
N SER A 24 3.45 -13.03 -10.55
CA SER A 24 2.67 -14.10 -9.93
C SER A 24 3.58 -15.24 -9.50
N THR A 25 3.46 -15.65 -8.24
CA THR A 25 4.28 -16.75 -7.72
C THR A 25 3.77 -18.13 -8.14
N GLY A 26 2.56 -18.21 -8.72
CA GLY A 26 1.93 -19.48 -9.12
C GLY A 26 1.48 -20.38 -7.96
N HIS A 27 1.53 -19.91 -6.71
CA HIS A 27 0.99 -20.65 -5.57
C HIS A 27 -0.55 -20.57 -5.57
N GLY A 28 -1.20 -21.73 -5.60
CA GLY A 28 -2.67 -21.83 -5.65
C GLY A 28 -3.40 -21.28 -4.40
N ASP A 29 -2.71 -21.16 -3.27
CA ASP A 29 -3.26 -20.63 -2.02
C ASP A 29 -2.93 -19.13 -1.83
N SER A 30 -2.54 -18.42 -2.88
CA SER A 30 -2.21 -16.99 -2.85
C SER A 30 -2.87 -16.23 -4.00
N ILE A 31 -2.70 -14.90 -3.99
CA ILE A 31 -3.08 -14.08 -5.14
C ILE A 31 -2.16 -14.39 -6.33
N ASP A 32 -2.77 -14.70 -7.47
CA ASP A 32 -2.07 -15.06 -8.70
C ASP A 32 -1.84 -13.85 -9.62
N ARG A 33 -2.15 -12.64 -9.15
CA ARG A 33 -2.03 -11.37 -9.88
C ARG A 33 -0.98 -10.45 -9.24
N PRO A 34 -0.22 -9.69 -10.05
CA PRO A 34 0.68 -8.68 -9.51
C PRO A 34 -0.11 -7.59 -8.79
N TRP A 35 0.49 -7.02 -7.76
CA TRP A 35 -0.09 -5.94 -6.98
C TRP A 35 0.98 -4.97 -6.50
N ARG A 36 0.55 -3.74 -6.21
CA ARG A 36 1.34 -2.69 -5.59
C ARG A 36 0.60 -2.11 -4.42
N GLY A 37 1.34 -1.75 -3.38
CA GLY A 37 0.78 -1.18 -2.18
C GLY A 37 1.69 -0.17 -1.52
N VAL A 38 1.10 0.59 -0.61
CA VAL A 38 1.79 1.55 0.23
C VAL A 38 1.29 1.38 1.66
N VAL A 39 2.22 1.43 2.61
CA VAL A 39 1.92 1.63 4.04
C VAL A 39 2.54 2.95 4.43
N THR A 40 1.77 3.82 5.07
CA THR A 40 2.19 5.16 5.50
C THR A 40 2.42 5.18 7.02
N ASP A 41 3.28 6.10 7.47
CA ASP A 41 3.61 6.30 8.88
C ASP A 41 2.42 6.80 9.72
N ASP A 42 1.43 7.44 9.10
CA ASP A 42 0.15 7.84 9.70
C ASP A 42 -0.85 6.67 9.86
N GLY A 43 -0.42 5.43 9.62
CA GLY A 43 -1.18 4.22 9.95
C GLY A 43 -2.22 3.82 8.91
N TRP A 44 -1.96 4.07 7.63
CA TRP A 44 -2.81 3.57 6.55
C TRP A 44 -2.09 2.55 5.68
N LYS A 45 -2.88 1.63 5.11
CA LYS A 45 -2.43 0.70 4.08
C LYS A 45 -3.37 0.73 2.90
N TYR A 46 -2.82 0.86 1.71
CA TYR A 46 -3.56 0.74 0.44
C TYR A 46 -2.85 -0.21 -0.50
N VAL A 47 -3.60 -1.07 -1.18
CA VAL A 47 -3.10 -2.02 -2.18
C VAL A 47 -4.04 -2.04 -3.39
N ALA A 48 -3.45 -2.03 -4.57
CA ALA A 48 -4.14 -2.12 -5.85
C ALA A 48 -3.68 -3.36 -6.63
N LEU A 49 -4.63 -3.96 -7.35
CA LEU A 49 -4.36 -4.75 -8.54
C LEU A 49 -4.36 -3.78 -9.74
N GLU A 50 -3.80 -4.21 -10.87
CA GLU A 50 -3.83 -3.35 -12.07
C GLU A 50 -5.27 -2.95 -12.42
N GLY A 51 -5.49 -1.64 -12.52
CA GLY A 51 -6.80 -1.03 -12.82
C GLY A 51 -7.89 -1.19 -11.75
N GLN A 52 -7.61 -1.79 -10.58
CA GLN A 52 -8.64 -2.15 -9.60
C GLN A 52 -8.17 -1.93 -8.13
N PRO A 53 -8.84 -1.10 -7.31
CA PRO A 53 -8.55 -1.04 -5.89
C PRO A 53 -8.81 -2.41 -5.26
N TRP A 54 -7.93 -2.86 -4.37
CA TRP A 54 -8.04 -4.19 -3.77
C TRP A 54 -8.19 -4.15 -2.26
N MET A 55 -7.28 -3.47 -1.56
CA MET A 55 -7.30 -3.41 -0.10
C MET A 55 -7.07 -1.99 0.41
N LEU A 56 -7.81 -1.59 1.43
CA LEU A 56 -7.62 -0.32 2.15
C LEU A 56 -7.93 -0.53 3.64
N PHE A 57 -6.99 -0.19 4.51
CA PHE A 57 -7.12 -0.35 5.96
C PHE A 57 -6.64 0.88 6.73
N ASN A 58 -7.36 1.22 7.78
CA ASN A 58 -6.92 2.15 8.81
C ASN A 58 -6.27 1.33 9.95
N LEU A 59 -4.95 1.22 9.95
CA LEU A 59 -4.21 0.39 10.90
C LEU A 59 -4.27 0.91 12.34
N ASN A 60 -4.63 2.19 12.54
CA ASN A 60 -4.83 2.75 13.87
C ASN A 60 -6.10 2.20 14.54
N GLU A 61 -7.15 1.91 13.76
CA GLU A 61 -8.44 1.40 14.25
C GLU A 61 -8.58 -0.11 14.03
N ASP A 62 -7.91 -0.65 13.02
CA ASP A 62 -7.97 -2.04 12.57
C ASP A 62 -6.54 -2.60 12.36
N PRO A 63 -5.79 -2.83 13.46
CA PRO A 63 -4.39 -3.29 13.39
C PRO A 63 -4.24 -4.70 12.82
N TYR A 64 -5.34 -5.44 12.67
CA TYR A 64 -5.38 -6.79 12.12
C TYR A 64 -5.97 -6.84 10.71
N GLU A 65 -6.25 -5.70 10.09
CA GLU A 65 -6.68 -5.60 8.68
C GLU A 65 -7.94 -6.42 8.38
N LEU A 66 -8.90 -6.43 9.30
CA LEU A 66 -10.13 -7.21 9.20
C LEU A 66 -11.23 -6.52 8.37
N ALA A 67 -11.18 -5.18 8.28
CA ALA A 67 -12.22 -4.37 7.66
C ALA A 67 -11.71 -3.69 6.38
N ASN A 68 -11.79 -4.38 5.24
CA ASN A 68 -11.38 -3.82 3.96
C ASN A 68 -12.32 -2.69 3.50
N HIS A 69 -11.77 -1.49 3.33
CA HIS A 69 -12.50 -0.28 2.93
C HIS A 69 -12.31 0.12 1.46
N ALA A 70 -11.65 -0.70 0.63
CA ALA A 70 -11.27 -0.33 -0.74
C ALA A 70 -12.45 0.16 -1.59
N HIS A 71 -13.65 -0.39 -1.35
CA HIS A 71 -14.89 -0.06 -2.06
C HIS A 71 -15.90 0.74 -1.24
N ASN A 72 -15.52 1.19 -0.03
CA ASN A 72 -16.40 1.99 0.81
C ASN A 72 -16.25 3.48 0.44
N SER A 73 -17.33 4.08 -0.08
CA SER A 73 -17.34 5.47 -0.55
C SER A 73 -17.05 6.51 0.54
N LYS A 74 -17.23 6.15 1.82
CA LYS A 74 -16.82 6.96 2.98
C LYS A 74 -15.32 7.27 2.94
N TYR A 75 -14.50 6.31 2.49
CA TYR A 75 -13.04 6.38 2.50
C TYR A 75 -12.43 6.79 1.15
N ARG A 76 -13.24 7.34 0.22
CA ARG A 76 -12.75 7.71 -1.12
C ARG A 76 -11.60 8.73 -1.08
N VAL A 77 -11.62 9.64 -0.11
CA VAL A 77 -10.59 10.69 0.05
C VAL A 77 -9.28 10.08 0.50
N ASP A 78 -9.33 9.20 1.51
CA ASP A 78 -8.16 8.45 1.98
C ASP A 78 -7.59 7.55 0.89
N ARG A 79 -8.47 6.82 0.17
CA ARG A 79 -8.06 6.00 -0.97
C ARG A 79 -7.34 6.83 -2.03
N LYS A 80 -7.88 7.99 -2.42
CA LYS A 80 -7.23 8.88 -3.39
C LYS A 80 -5.85 9.31 -2.89
N ARG A 81 -5.75 9.80 -1.66
CA ARG A 81 -4.47 10.26 -1.07
C ARG A 81 -3.41 9.16 -1.10
N LEU A 82 -3.79 7.95 -0.72
CA LEU A 82 -2.88 6.80 -0.71
C LEU A 82 -2.55 6.32 -2.12
N GLN A 83 -3.50 6.38 -3.06
CA GLN A 83 -3.25 6.07 -4.47
C GLN A 83 -2.29 7.09 -5.10
N ASP A 84 -2.40 8.38 -4.77
CA ASP A 84 -1.47 9.41 -5.22
C ASP A 84 -0.05 9.11 -4.68
N ARG A 85 0.08 8.71 -3.40
CA ARG A 85 1.37 8.33 -2.81
C ARG A 85 1.95 7.06 -3.45
N LEU A 86 1.10 6.07 -3.75
CA LEU A 86 1.49 4.87 -4.46
C LEU A 86 1.94 5.18 -5.90
N GLY A 87 1.26 6.11 -6.57
CA GLY A 87 1.63 6.58 -7.90
C GLY A 87 3.00 7.25 -7.93
N GLN A 88 3.34 8.01 -6.88
CA GLN A 88 4.69 8.56 -6.73
C GLN A 88 5.74 7.45 -6.64
N TRP A 89 5.51 6.40 -5.85
CA TRP A 89 6.44 5.25 -5.76
C TRP A 89 6.61 4.51 -7.09
N ILE A 90 5.51 4.29 -7.83
CA ILE A 90 5.54 3.68 -9.16
C ILE A 90 6.40 4.52 -10.11
N ALA A 91 6.20 5.84 -10.12
CA ALA A 91 7.00 6.75 -10.95
C ALA A 91 8.48 6.79 -10.53
N ASP A 92 8.77 6.91 -9.23
CA ASP A 92 10.13 7.00 -8.68
C ASP A 92 10.96 5.74 -8.96
N THR A 93 10.30 4.58 -9.04
CA THR A 93 10.96 3.29 -9.31
C THR A 93 10.99 2.91 -10.79
N GLY A 94 10.34 3.70 -11.67
CA GLY A 94 10.20 3.38 -13.09
C GLY A 94 9.34 2.15 -13.36
N ASP A 95 8.44 1.82 -12.44
CA ASP A 95 7.48 0.72 -12.58
C ASP A 95 6.37 1.11 -13.57
N SER A 96 5.89 0.14 -14.35
CA SER A 96 4.85 0.32 -15.39
C SER A 96 3.44 -0.04 -14.91
N PHE A 97 3.30 -0.39 -13.64
CA PHE A 97 2.03 -0.81 -13.04
C PHE A 97 0.92 0.23 -13.22
N GLU A 98 -0.23 -0.19 -13.76
CA GLU A 98 -1.38 0.67 -14.00
C GLU A 98 -2.27 0.82 -12.75
N LEU A 99 -2.36 2.04 -12.23
CA LEU A 99 -3.25 2.34 -11.10
C LEU A 99 -4.73 2.43 -11.52
N PRO A 100 -5.67 2.14 -10.60
CA PRO A 100 -7.10 2.29 -10.86
C PRO A 100 -7.55 3.74 -11.09
N GLU A 101 -8.71 3.90 -11.72
CA GLU A 101 -9.40 5.19 -11.73
C GLU A 101 -9.88 5.57 -10.31
N VAL A 102 -9.75 6.86 -9.96
CA VAL A 102 -10.00 7.40 -8.60
C VAL A 102 -11.48 7.60 -8.31
#